data_AF-T0ZG95-F1
#
_entry.id   AF-T0ZG95-F1
#
_cell.length_a   1.000
_cell.length_b   1.000
_cell.length_c   1.000
_cell.angle_alpha   90.00
_cell.angle_beta   90.00
_cell.angle_gamma   90.00
#
_symmetry.space_group_name_H-M   'P 1'
#
loop_
_entity.id
_entity.type
_entity.pdbx_description
1 polymer ?
#
loop_
_entity_poly.entity_id
_entity_poly.type
_entity_poly.pdbx_seq_one_letter_code
_entity_poly.pdbx_strand_id
1 'polypeptide(L)'
;MASIRAKVKAITAPRSRLKHSIGVLVAELNPVLRGWGNYFRWGNSSRKFSQIDSYVQERLALFDSKKRQKRGRRWGTEHDQAWLAGLRVQRLSGTVRHVPTAIATP
;
A
#
# COMPACT_ATOMS: atom_id res chain seq x y z
N MET A 1 -13.18 6.45 -14.82
CA MET A 1 -12.84 6.13 -13.41
C MET A 1 -11.34 6.23 -13.20
N ALA A 2 -10.87 7.06 -12.27
CA ALA A 2 -9.45 7.13 -11.93
C ALA A 2 -9.00 5.82 -11.23
N SER A 3 -7.84 5.28 -11.63
CA SER A 3 -7.30 4.06 -11.05
C SER A 3 -7.03 4.24 -9.55
N ILE A 4 -7.05 3.15 -8.77
CA ILE A 4 -6.68 3.17 -7.34
C ILE A 4 -5.33 3.84 -7.10
N ARG A 5 -4.36 3.63 -8.01
CA ARG A 5 -3.07 4.31 -8.00
C ARG A 5 -3.20 5.83 -8.10
N ALA A 6 -4.10 6.33 -8.94
CA ALA A 6 -4.36 7.76 -9.04
C ALA A 6 -4.95 8.33 -7.74
N LYS A 7 -5.86 7.59 -7.07
CA LYS A 7 -6.37 7.97 -5.74
C LYS A 7 -5.28 8.01 -4.68
N VAL A 8 -4.46 6.97 -4.59
CA VAL A 8 -3.31 6.91 -3.67
C VAL A 8 -2.32 8.05 -3.96
N LYS A 9 -2.06 8.35 -5.23
CA LYS A 9 -1.20 9.47 -5.64
C LYS A 9 -1.81 10.80 -5.21
N ALA A 10 -3.11 11.02 -5.40
CA ALA A 10 -3.78 12.27 -5.01
C ALA A 10 -3.68 12.54 -3.50
N ILE A 11 -3.75 11.50 -2.67
CA ILE A 11 -3.60 11.62 -1.21
C ILE A 11 -2.15 11.90 -0.81
N THR A 12 -1.18 11.24 -1.45
CA THR A 12 0.23 11.27 -1.03
C THR A 12 1.10 12.31 -1.75
N ALA A 13 0.67 12.84 -2.90
CA ALA A 13 1.47 13.75 -3.72
C ALA A 13 1.54 15.22 -3.25
N PRO A 14 0.46 15.83 -2.73
CA PRO A 14 0.47 17.27 -2.45
C PRO A 14 1.51 17.63 -1.39
N ARG A 15 2.30 18.69 -1.63
CA ARG A 15 3.31 19.17 -0.67
C ARG A 15 2.69 19.68 0.63
N SER A 16 1.46 20.18 0.60
CA SER A 16 0.70 20.57 1.79
C SER A 16 0.59 19.43 2.81
N ARG A 17 0.55 18.18 2.35
CA ARG A 17 0.47 16.99 3.20
C ARG A 17 1.71 16.76 4.05
N LEU A 18 2.87 17.35 3.70
CA LEU A 18 4.11 17.21 4.48
C LEU A 18 4.00 17.76 5.91
N LYS A 19 3.05 18.69 6.14
CA LYS A 19 2.73 19.22 7.47
C LYS A 19 2.07 18.17 8.37
N HIS A 20 1.43 17.16 7.78
CA HIS A 20 0.75 16.10 8.52
C HIS A 20 1.70 14.95 8.86
N SER A 21 1.35 14.18 9.89
CA SER A 21 2.07 12.94 10.20
C SER A 21 1.76 11.87 9.14
N ILE A 22 2.67 10.91 9.00
CA ILE A 22 2.45 9.76 8.12
C ILE A 22 1.20 8.97 8.54
N GLY A 23 0.89 8.92 9.84
CA GLY A 23 -0.31 8.25 10.36
C GLY A 23 -1.63 8.84 9.84
N VAL A 24 -1.70 10.17 9.64
CA VAL A 24 -2.89 10.81 9.04
C VAL A 24 -3.10 10.34 7.60
N LEU A 25 -2.02 10.24 6.82
CA LEU A 25 -2.09 9.73 5.45
C LEU A 25 -2.52 8.26 5.41
N VAL A 26 -2.01 7.44 6.34
CA VAL A 26 -2.39 6.03 6.46
C VAL A 26 -3.87 5.90 6.81
N ALA A 27 -4.38 6.72 7.74
CA ALA A 27 -5.78 6.74 8.11
C ALA A 27 -6.71 7.09 6.94
N GLU A 28 -6.30 8.00 6.05
CA GLU A 28 -7.05 8.31 4.82
C GLU A 28 -6.93 7.23 3.74
N LEU A 29 -5.78 6.57 3.64
CA LEU A 29 -5.53 5.51 2.66
C LEU A 29 -6.30 4.22 3.00
N ASN A 30 -6.39 3.85 4.28
CA ASN A 30 -6.96 2.57 4.71
C ASN A 30 -8.41 2.35 4.22
N PRO A 31 -9.37 3.29 4.35
CA PRO A 31 -10.72 3.14 3.80
C PRO A 31 -10.75 2.97 2.28
N VAL A 32 -9.89 3.68 1.56
CA VAL A 32 -9.78 3.59 0.09
C VAL A 32 -9.29 2.22 -0.33
N LEU A 33 -8.26 1.70 0.35
CA LEU A 33 -7.74 0.35 0.13
C LEU A 33 -8.80 -0.70 0.49
N ARG A 34 -9.48 -0.56 1.63
CA ARG A 34 -10.56 -1.46 2.07
C ARG A 34 -11.69 -1.55 1.05
N GLY A 35 -12.18 -0.41 0.57
CA GLY A 35 -13.24 -0.35 -0.44
C GLY A 35 -12.81 -1.02 -1.75
N TRP A 36 -11.56 -0.81 -2.16
CA TRP A 36 -11.00 -1.44 -3.36
C TRP A 36 -10.84 -2.96 -3.18
N GLY A 37 -10.35 -3.41 -2.02
CA GLY A 37 -10.23 -4.82 -1.67
C GLY A 37 -11.58 -5.54 -1.67
N ASN A 38 -12.62 -4.90 -1.11
CA ASN A 38 -13.98 -5.45 -1.12
C ASN A 38 -14.55 -5.58 -2.53
N TYR A 39 -14.30 -4.60 -3.41
CA TYR A 39 -14.77 -4.62 -4.79
C TYR A 39 -14.11 -5.73 -5.62
N PHE A 40 -12.80 -5.93 -5.48
CA PHE A 40 -12.04 -6.92 -6.25
C PHE A 40 -11.90 -8.28 -5.54
N ARG A 41 -12.63 -8.50 -4.43
CA ARG A 41 -12.57 -9.71 -3.58
C ARG A 41 -12.87 -11.01 -4.33
N TRP A 42 -13.70 -10.95 -5.37
CA TRP A 42 -14.20 -12.12 -6.10
C TRP A 42 -13.41 -12.47 -7.36
N GLY A 43 -12.40 -11.67 -7.75
CA GLY A 43 -11.59 -11.92 -8.94
C GLY A 43 -10.20 -12.46 -8.59
N ASN A 44 -9.56 -13.15 -9.55
CA ASN A 44 -8.14 -13.55 -9.53
C ASN A 44 -7.17 -12.34 -9.58
N SER A 45 -7.39 -11.35 -8.71
CA SER A 45 -6.70 -10.06 -8.68
C SER A 45 -5.51 -10.03 -7.71
N SER A 46 -5.02 -11.20 -7.27
CA SER A 46 -3.88 -11.34 -6.36
C SER A 46 -2.66 -10.55 -6.82
N ARG A 47 -2.28 -10.70 -8.10
CA ARG A 47 -1.17 -9.93 -8.71
C ARG A 47 -1.43 -8.42 -8.66
N LYS A 48 -2.67 -7.98 -8.85
CA LYS A 48 -3.04 -6.56 -8.79
C LYS A 48 -2.99 -6.03 -7.35
N PHE A 49 -3.40 -6.82 -6.36
CA PHE A 49 -3.26 -6.46 -4.94
C PHE A 49 -1.80 -6.24 -4.56
N SER A 50 -0.90 -7.15 -4.94
CA SER A 50 0.54 -6.99 -4.68
C SER A 50 1.13 -5.75 -5.36
N GLN A 51 0.69 -5.44 -6.59
CA GLN A 51 1.13 -4.22 -7.29
C GLN A 51 0.67 -2.93 -6.60
N ILE A 52 -0.50 -2.95 -5.97
CA ILE A 52 -1.04 -1.79 -5.25
C ILE A 52 -0.35 -1.64 -3.90
N ASP A 53 -0.15 -2.73 -3.16
CA ASP A 53 0.58 -2.70 -1.89
C ASP A 53 2.01 -2.16 -2.11
N SER A 54 2.70 -2.66 -3.15
CA SER A 54 4.03 -2.16 -3.54
C SER A 54 3.99 -0.66 -3.89
N TYR A 55 2.96 -0.21 -4.60
CA TYR A 55 2.78 1.20 -4.93
C TYR A 55 2.52 2.06 -3.68
N VAL A 56 1.68 1.59 -2.75
CA VAL A 56 1.41 2.30 -1.49
C VAL A 56 2.68 2.43 -0.66
N GLN A 57 3.45 1.34 -0.52
CA GLN A 57 4.74 1.34 0.15
C GLN A 57 5.69 2.36 -0.49
N GLU A 58 5.81 2.37 -1.81
CA GLU A 58 6.67 3.31 -2.54
C GLU A 58 6.28 4.77 -2.23
N ARG A 59 4.98 5.06 -2.23
CA ARG A 59 4.48 6.43 -2.03
C ARG A 59 4.68 6.91 -0.59
N LEU A 60 4.47 6.04 0.39
CA LEU A 60 4.73 6.35 1.79
C LEU A 60 6.24 6.54 2.06
N ALA A 61 7.09 5.69 1.49
CA ALA A 61 8.54 5.82 1.58
C ALA A 61 9.03 7.16 0.98
N LEU A 62 8.51 7.54 -0.19
CA LEU A 62 8.81 8.83 -0.81
C LEU A 62 8.32 10.02 0.03
N PHE A 63 7.17 9.89 0.69
CA PHE A 63 6.63 10.91 1.57
C PHE A 63 7.52 11.09 2.82
N ASP A 64 7.88 10.00 3.49
CA ASP A 64 8.73 10.03 4.68
C ASP A 64 10.14 10.56 4.36
N SER A 65 10.76 10.08 3.28
CA SER A 65 12.03 10.62 2.79
C SER A 65 11.96 12.13 2.56
N LYS A 66 10.92 12.62 1.88
CA LYS A 66 10.71 14.06 1.66
C LYS A 66 10.52 14.81 2.97
N LYS A 67 9.77 14.27 3.91
CA LYS A 67 9.55 14.88 5.22
C LYS A 67 10.86 15.01 6.01
N ARG A 68 11.70 13.98 5.96
CA ARG A 68 13.02 13.94 6.61
C ARG A 68 14.13 14.65 5.83
N GLN A 69 13.81 15.32 4.71
CA GLN A 69 14.80 15.93 3.80
C GLN A 69 15.85 14.92 3.28
N LYS A 70 15.49 13.64 3.23
CA LYS A 70 16.34 12.55 2.73
C LYS A 70 16.06 12.30 1.25
N ARG A 71 17.10 11.92 0.50
CA ARG A 71 16.99 11.55 -0.92
C ARG A 71 16.67 10.07 -1.10
N GLY A 72 15.93 9.77 -2.16
CA GLY A 72 15.62 8.41 -2.59
C GLY A 72 14.55 7.71 -1.77
N ARG A 73 14.29 6.45 -2.13
CA ARG A 73 13.24 5.64 -1.50
C ARG A 73 13.73 4.83 -0.29
N ARG A 74 15.05 4.65 -0.10
CA ARG A 74 15.68 3.94 1.03
C ARG A 74 15.09 2.54 1.33
N TRP A 75 14.92 1.74 0.28
CA TRP A 75 14.43 0.36 0.42
C TRP A 75 15.41 -0.46 1.25
N GLY A 76 14.89 -1.32 2.13
CA GLY A 76 15.70 -2.27 2.92
C GLY A 76 16.57 -1.66 4.04
N THR A 77 16.49 -0.34 4.28
CA THR A 77 17.21 0.33 5.37
C THR A 77 16.25 1.02 6.33
N GLU A 78 15.44 1.96 5.83
CA GLU A 78 14.44 2.67 6.64
C GLU A 78 13.00 2.28 6.28
N HIS A 79 12.76 1.80 5.06
CA HIS A 79 11.42 1.52 4.54
C HIS A 79 11.27 0.04 4.16
N ASP A 80 11.38 -0.85 5.15
CA ASP A 80 11.17 -2.28 5.01
C ASP A 80 9.69 -2.67 5.29
N GLN A 81 9.40 -3.98 5.25
CA GLN A 81 8.06 -4.50 5.57
C GLN A 81 7.67 -4.26 7.03
N ALA A 82 8.64 -4.29 7.97
CA ALA A 82 8.38 -4.06 9.38
C ALA A 82 7.97 -2.61 9.66
N TRP A 83 8.63 -1.65 9.01
CA TRP A 83 8.25 -0.24 9.03
C TRP A 83 6.81 -0.03 8.54
N LEU A 84 6.45 -0.64 7.41
CA LEU A 84 5.09 -0.54 6.87
C LEU A 84 4.05 -1.16 7.82
N ALA A 85 4.39 -2.28 8.45
CA ALA A 85 3.54 -2.93 9.44
C ALA A 85 3.35 -2.06 10.70
N GLY A 86 4.41 -1.38 11.15
CA GLY A 86 4.37 -0.42 12.26
C GLY A 86 3.44 0.77 12.02
N LEU A 87 3.27 1.16 10.75
CA LEU A 87 2.33 2.21 10.34
C LEU A 87 0.86 1.80 10.35
N ARG A 88 0.55 0.51 10.53
CA ARG A 88 -0.81 -0.07 10.48
C ARG A 88 -1.53 0.20 9.15
N VAL A 89 -0.80 0.15 8.04
CA VAL A 89 -1.36 0.22 6.69
C VAL A 89 -2.15 -1.04 6.39
N GLN A 90 -3.36 -0.90 5.85
CA GLN A 90 -4.16 -2.03 5.42
C GLN A 90 -3.56 -2.68 4.17
N ARG A 91 -3.07 -3.91 4.31
CA ARG A 91 -2.55 -4.72 3.19
C ARG A 91 -3.68 -5.40 2.44
N LEU A 92 -3.56 -5.40 1.12
CA LEU A 92 -4.48 -6.11 0.23
C LEU A 92 -3.94 -7.49 -0.16
N SER A 93 -2.62 -7.62 -0.26
CA SER A 93 -1.91 -8.88 -0.37
C SER A 93 -1.88 -9.58 1.00
N GLY A 94 -2.36 -10.82 1.05
CA GLY A 94 -2.54 -11.59 2.29
C GLY A 94 -4.02 -11.86 2.66
N THR A 95 -4.97 -11.09 2.11
CA THR A 95 -6.42 -11.43 2.23
C THR A 95 -6.87 -12.42 1.15
N VAL A 96 -6.07 -12.59 0.09
CA VAL A 96 -6.31 -13.62 -0.91
C VAL A 96 -5.96 -14.97 -0.29
N ARG A 97 -6.98 -15.68 0.19
CA ARG A 97 -6.87 -17.12 0.41
C ARG A 97 -6.56 -17.74 -0.94
N HIS A 98 -5.35 -18.24 -1.12
CA HIS A 98 -5.10 -19.24 -2.14
C HIS A 98 -5.96 -20.46 -1.77
N VAL A 99 -6.84 -20.89 -2.67
CA VAL A 99 -7.32 -22.28 -2.57
C VAL A 99 -6.05 -23.11 -2.77
N PRO A 100 -5.68 -23.99 -1.82
CA PRO A 100 -4.60 -24.92 -2.08
C PRO A 100 -5.08 -25.75 -3.27
N THR A 101 -4.40 -25.67 -4.40
CA THR A 101 -4.60 -26.65 -5.47
C THR A 101 -4.44 -28.01 -4.82
N ALA A 102 -5.52 -28.78 -4.77
CA ALA A 102 -5.53 -30.07 -4.14
C ALA A 102 -4.37 -30.90 -4.68
N ILE A 103 -3.58 -31.39 -3.73
CA ILE A 103 -2.52 -32.38 -3.80
C ILE A 103 -2.82 -33.36 -4.93
N ALA A 104 -2.07 -33.27 -6.03
CA ALA A 104 -1.95 -34.38 -6.96
C ALA A 104 -1.03 -35.41 -6.28
N THR A 105 -1.64 -36.39 -5.63
CA THR A 105 -0.95 -37.59 -5.15
C THR A 105 -1.20 -38.70 -6.18
N PRO A 106 -0.16 -39.35 -6.72
CA PRO A 106 -0.32 -40.52 -7.58
C PRO A 106 -0.82 -41.75 -6.82
#